data_AF-A0A7J2M710-F1
#
_entry.id   AF-A0A7J2M710-F1
#
_cell.length_a   1.000
_cell.length_b   1.000
_cell.length_c   1.000
_cell.angle_alpha   90.00
_cell.angle_beta   90.00
_cell.angle_gamma   90.00
#
_symmetry.space_group_name_H-M   'P 1'
#
loop_
_entity.id
_entity.type
_entity.pdbx_description
1 polymer ?
#
loop_
_entity_poly.entity_id
_entity_poly.type
_entity_poly.pdbx_seq_one_letter_code
_entity_poly.pdbx_strand_id
1 'polypeptide(L)'
;MHNRGNVMARKARTMIPFLLVILFAGSMLIPSVTHSSTSQYPLPVTHLPPSFDLRNVNGTSYVTSVRDQTGGTCWTHGVMAAMEGNLLMTGAWEAAGETEEPNLAEYHLDWWNGFNQFNNDDTDPPT
;
A
#
# COMPACT_ATOMS: atom_id res chain seq x y z
N MET A 1 -59.22 -10.84 3.96
CA MET A 1 -57.79 -11.19 3.91
C MET A 1 -57.06 -10.14 3.08
N HIS A 2 -56.36 -9.21 3.74
CA HIS A 2 -55.75 -8.04 3.10
C HIS A 2 -54.44 -8.46 2.40
N ASN A 3 -54.33 -8.20 1.10
CA ASN A 3 -53.22 -8.62 0.23
C ASN A 3 -51.92 -7.85 0.55
N ARG A 4 -51.21 -8.27 1.61
CA ARG A 4 -49.97 -7.65 2.11
C ARG A 4 -48.76 -7.81 1.17
N GLY A 5 -48.80 -8.73 0.19
CA GLY A 5 -47.68 -8.97 -0.73
C GLY A 5 -47.45 -7.83 -1.74
N ASN A 6 -48.53 -7.22 -2.23
CA ASN A 6 -48.43 -6.18 -3.27
C ASN A 6 -47.93 -4.82 -2.75
N VAL A 7 -48.04 -4.56 -1.45
CA VAL A 7 -47.59 -3.30 -0.83
C VAL A 7 -46.07 -3.27 -0.68
N MET A 8 -45.48 -4.40 -0.26
CA MET A 8 -44.02 -4.53 -0.09
C MET A 8 -43.28 -4.42 -1.43
N ALA A 9 -43.79 -5.08 -2.47
CA ALA A 9 -43.20 -5.07 -3.81
C ALA A 9 -43.29 -3.70 -4.50
N ARG A 10 -44.38 -2.95 -4.28
CA ARG A 10 -44.53 -1.57 -4.79
C ARG A 10 -43.59 -0.59 -4.08
N LYS A 11 -43.41 -0.74 -2.77
CA LYS A 11 -42.50 0.09 -1.96
C LYS A 11 -41.03 -0.16 -2.35
N ALA A 12 -40.65 -1.41 -2.61
CA ALA A 12 -39.32 -1.75 -3.13
C ALA A 12 -39.08 -1.14 -4.53
N ARG A 13 -40.05 -1.23 -5.45
CA ARG A 13 -39.95 -0.63 -6.80
C ARG A 13 -39.82 0.90 -6.81
N THR A 14 -40.35 1.60 -5.80
CA THR A 14 -40.20 3.06 -5.66
C THR A 14 -38.90 3.47 -4.95
N MET A 15 -38.33 2.59 -4.12
CA MET A 15 -37.09 2.87 -3.36
C MET A 15 -35.81 2.57 -4.14
N ILE A 16 -35.83 1.64 -5.09
CA ILE A 16 -34.69 1.28 -5.95
C ILE A 16 -34.10 2.49 -6.72
N PRO A 17 -34.89 3.35 -7.39
CA PRO A 17 -34.31 4.51 -8.08
C PRO A 17 -33.69 5.52 -7.10
N PHE A 18 -34.25 5.70 -5.89
CA PHE A 18 -33.67 6.57 -4.86
C PHE A 18 -32.35 6.01 -4.30
N LEU A 19 -32.26 4.69 -4.08
CA LEU A 19 -31.03 4.03 -3.64
C LEU A 19 -29.93 4.08 -4.71
N LEU A 20 -30.29 3.92 -5.98
CA LEU A 20 -29.35 4.04 -7.11
C LEU A 20 -28.84 5.47 -7.27
N VAL A 21 -29.69 6.49 -7.08
CA VAL A 21 -29.26 7.90 -7.11
C VAL A 21 -28.33 8.25 -5.94
N ILE A 22 -28.54 7.69 -4.73
CA ILE A 22 -27.64 7.89 -3.59
C ILE A 22 -26.29 7.20 -3.83
N LEU A 23 -26.27 6.01 -4.42
CA LEU A 23 -25.05 5.30 -4.82
C LEU A 23 -24.29 6.01 -5.96
N PHE A 24 -25.00 6.60 -6.92
CA PHE A 24 -24.39 7.35 -8.03
C PHE A 24 -23.94 8.77 -7.65
N ALA A 25 -24.65 9.44 -6.74
CA ALA A 25 -24.25 10.76 -6.24
C ALA A 25 -23.11 10.66 -5.22
N GLY A 26 -23.06 9.59 -4.43
CA GLY A 26 -21.97 9.35 -3.47
C GLY A 26 -20.62 9.04 -4.11
N SER A 27 -20.61 8.46 -5.33
CA SER A 27 -19.36 8.17 -6.06
C SER A 27 -18.77 9.38 -6.79
N MET A 28 -19.51 10.49 -6.92
CA MET A 28 -19.01 11.74 -7.52
C MET A 28 -18.29 12.68 -6.55
N LEU A 29 -18.11 12.28 -5.28
CA LEU A 29 -17.30 12.99 -4.29
C LEU A 29 -15.90 12.40 -4.11
N ILE A 30 -15.39 11.65 -5.09
CA ILE A 30 -13.96 11.36 -5.14
C ILE A 30 -13.31 12.62 -5.70
N PRO A 31 -12.58 13.43 -4.91
CA PRO A 31 -11.78 14.50 -5.49
C PRO A 31 -10.86 13.83 -6.50
N SER A 32 -11.02 14.19 -7.77
CA SER A 32 -10.05 13.82 -8.79
C SER A 32 -8.74 14.45 -8.35
N VAL A 33 -7.87 13.66 -7.71
CA VAL A 33 -6.50 14.07 -7.44
C VAL A 33 -5.87 14.18 -8.81
N THR A 34 -5.90 15.39 -9.35
CA THR A 34 -5.09 15.78 -10.48
C THR A 34 -3.65 15.72 -9.98
N HIS A 35 -3.04 14.54 -10.07
CA HIS A 35 -1.61 14.42 -9.95
C HIS A 35 -1.03 15.20 -11.13
N SER A 36 -0.72 16.47 -10.87
CA SER A 36 0.09 17.28 -11.76
C SER A 36 1.47 16.67 -11.72
N SER A 37 1.71 15.70 -12.60
CA SER A 37 3.05 15.20 -12.90
C SER A 37 3.78 16.29 -13.67
N THR A 38 4.10 17.40 -13.00
CA THR A 38 5.17 18.27 -13.47
C THR A 38 6.40 17.38 -13.46
N SER A 39 6.88 17.01 -14.64
CA SER A 39 8.12 16.27 -14.80
C SER A 39 9.22 17.11 -14.17
N GLN A 40 9.54 16.81 -12.91
CA GLN A 40 10.55 17.52 -12.14
C GLN A 40 11.88 17.03 -12.68
N TYR A 41 12.42 17.76 -13.66
CA TYR A 41 13.84 17.72 -13.97
C TYR A 41 14.64 17.75 -12.66
N PRO A 42 15.79 17.05 -12.59
CA PRO A 42 16.50 16.88 -11.33
C PRO A 42 16.73 18.25 -10.68
N LEU A 43 16.30 18.36 -9.43
CA LEU A 43 16.49 19.59 -8.67
C LEU A 43 17.98 19.97 -8.73
N PRO A 44 18.30 21.26 -8.93
CA PRO A 44 19.67 21.71 -8.81
C PRO A 44 20.25 21.23 -7.48
N VAL A 45 21.47 20.69 -7.47
CA VAL A 45 22.12 20.11 -6.27
C VAL A 45 22.12 21.08 -5.09
N THR A 46 22.08 22.40 -5.36
CA THR A 46 21.93 23.47 -4.35
C THR A 46 20.66 23.40 -3.51
N HIS A 47 19.66 22.60 -3.91
CA HIS A 47 18.42 22.40 -3.17
C HIS A 47 18.45 21.15 -2.28
N LEU A 48 19.51 20.34 -2.34
CA LEU A 48 19.67 19.22 -1.41
C LEU A 48 20.17 19.74 -0.05
N PRO A 49 19.68 19.18 1.06
CA PRO A 49 20.19 19.55 2.37
C PRO A 49 21.66 19.09 2.51
N PRO A 50 22.49 19.82 3.30
CA PRO A 50 23.88 19.43 3.53
C PRO A 50 24.02 18.11 4.32
N SER A 51 22.95 17.67 4.97
CA SER A 51 22.87 16.39 5.69
C SER A 51 21.44 15.87 5.64
N PHE A 52 21.28 14.55 5.58
CA PHE A 52 19.98 13.90 5.61
C PHE A 52 20.07 12.62 6.45
N ASP A 53 19.15 12.47 7.41
CA ASP A 53 19.10 11.31 8.30
C ASP A 53 17.64 10.87 8.48
N LEU A 54 17.28 9.73 7.88
CA LEU A 54 15.93 9.18 7.97
C LEU A 54 15.58 8.71 9.39
N ARG A 55 16.55 8.56 10.29
CA ARG A 55 16.29 8.24 11.69
C ARG A 55 15.76 9.44 12.47
N ASN A 56 15.86 10.65 11.90
CA ASN A 56 15.36 11.88 12.51
C ASN A 56 15.04 12.94 11.45
N VAL A 57 13.85 12.84 10.88
CA VAL A 57 13.26 13.89 10.03
C VAL A 57 12.25 14.66 10.88
N ASN A 58 12.64 15.83 11.37
CA ASN A 58 11.83 16.69 12.24
C ASN A 58 11.30 16.01 13.52
N GLY A 59 12.10 15.11 14.12
CA GLY A 59 11.73 14.37 15.32
C GLY A 59 11.08 13.01 15.06
N THR A 60 10.85 12.65 13.80
CA THR A 60 10.25 11.36 13.40
C THR A 60 11.31 10.45 12.79
N SER A 61 11.37 9.19 13.22
CA SER A 61 12.17 8.15 12.57
C SER A 61 11.35 7.43 11.50
N TYR A 62 11.98 7.20 10.36
CA TYR A 62 11.46 6.42 9.24
C TYR A 62 12.33 5.20 8.94
N VAL A 63 13.16 4.80 9.91
CA VAL A 63 14.00 3.60 9.85
C VAL A 63 13.51 2.64 10.93
N THR A 64 13.28 1.39 10.54
CA THR A 64 12.88 0.30 11.44
C THR A 64 14.05 -0.18 12.30
N SER A 65 13.74 -0.98 13.32
CA SER A 65 14.76 -1.47 14.25
C SER A 65 15.84 -2.32 13.57
N VAL A 66 17.06 -2.28 14.10
CA VAL A 66 18.20 -3.04 13.58
C VAL A 66 17.93 -4.55 13.64
N ARG A 67 18.31 -5.27 12.58
CA ARG A 67 18.15 -6.73 12.42
C ARG A 67 19.50 -7.43 12.40
N ASP A 68 19.50 -8.73 12.67
CA ASP A 68 20.70 -9.59 12.66
C ASP A 68 20.56 -10.69 11.59
N GLN A 69 21.44 -10.63 10.59
CA GLN A 69 21.41 -11.54 9.46
C GLN A 69 22.19 -12.83 9.73
N THR A 70 21.76 -13.94 9.14
CA THR A 70 22.55 -15.18 9.10
C THR A 70 23.01 -15.48 7.68
N GLY A 71 24.29 -15.78 7.51
CA GLY A 71 24.87 -16.07 6.19
C GLY A 71 24.88 -14.87 5.24
N GLY A 72 24.79 -15.13 3.94
CA GLY A 72 24.83 -14.13 2.86
C GLY A 72 23.52 -13.38 2.62
N THR A 73 22.69 -13.17 3.64
CA THR A 73 21.32 -12.60 3.52
C THR A 73 21.27 -11.08 3.64
N CYS A 74 22.41 -10.37 3.50
CA CYS A 74 22.44 -8.90 3.58
C CYS A 74 21.54 -8.23 2.53
N TRP A 75 21.39 -8.85 1.37
CA TRP A 75 20.56 -8.34 0.29
C TRP A 75 19.07 -8.41 0.64
N THR A 76 18.59 -9.43 1.35
CA THR A 76 17.20 -9.49 1.80
C THR A 76 16.93 -8.45 2.88
N HIS A 77 17.83 -8.33 3.85
CA HIS A 77 17.73 -7.35 4.92
C HIS A 77 17.76 -5.91 4.38
N GLY A 78 18.64 -5.63 3.41
CA GLY A 78 18.71 -4.32 2.77
C GLY A 78 17.43 -3.97 2.00
N VAL A 79 16.86 -4.94 1.26
CA VAL A 79 15.60 -4.74 0.52
C VAL A 79 14.44 -4.51 1.49
N MET A 80 14.29 -5.35 2.52
CA MET A 80 13.19 -5.22 3.48
C MET A 80 13.29 -3.90 4.25
N ALA A 81 14.46 -3.55 4.81
CA ALA A 81 14.62 -2.29 5.53
C ALA A 81 14.30 -1.05 4.65
N ALA A 82 14.65 -1.08 3.36
CA ALA A 82 14.32 0.00 2.44
C ALA A 82 12.81 0.08 2.15
N MET A 83 12.15 -1.06 1.94
CA MET A 83 10.70 -1.12 1.72
C MET A 83 9.92 -0.69 2.96
N GLU A 84 10.31 -1.16 4.14
CA GLU A 84 9.74 -0.77 5.42
C GLU A 84 9.86 0.74 5.66
N GLY A 85 11.04 1.31 5.43
CA GLY A 85 11.24 2.76 5.54
C GLY A 85 10.38 3.54 4.54
N ASN A 86 10.14 3.00 3.34
CA ASN A 86 9.23 3.61 2.38
C ASN A 86 7.76 3.56 2.84
N LEU A 87 7.32 2.44 3.43
CA LEU A 87 5.98 2.30 4.01
C LEU A 87 5.75 3.34 5.12
N LEU A 88 6.77 3.62 5.93
CA LEU A 88 6.75 4.67 6.95
C LEU A 88 6.74 6.07 6.31
N MET A 89 7.65 6.36 5.39
CA MET A 89 7.80 7.68 4.74
C MET A 89 6.55 8.12 3.97
N THR A 90 5.82 7.16 3.40
CA THR A 90 4.61 7.42 2.60
C THR A 90 3.33 7.44 3.43
N GLY A 91 3.39 7.04 4.71
CA GLY A 91 2.21 6.83 5.55
C GLY A 91 1.35 5.63 5.13
N ALA A 92 1.82 4.81 4.19
CA ALA A 92 1.09 3.63 3.72
C ALA A 92 0.87 2.60 4.83
N TRP A 93 1.81 2.47 5.75
CA TRP A 93 1.71 1.56 6.89
C TRP A 93 0.55 1.94 7.83
N GLU A 94 0.54 3.19 8.28
CA GLU A 94 -0.53 3.72 9.13
C GLU A 94 -1.89 3.69 8.41
N ALA A 95 -1.92 4.02 7.12
CA ALA A 95 -3.14 3.98 6.32
C ALA A 95 -3.72 2.56 6.17
N ALA A 96 -2.89 1.51 6.29
CA ALA A 96 -3.33 0.12 6.32
C ALA A 96 -3.92 -0.29 7.69
N GLY A 97 -3.91 0.61 8.68
CA GLY A 97 -4.39 0.34 10.05
C GLY A 97 -3.35 -0.33 10.95
N GLU A 98 -2.09 -0.38 10.51
CA GLU A 98 -1.00 -0.95 11.28
C GLU A 98 -0.47 0.04 12.32
N THR A 99 -0.08 -0.46 13.49
CA THR A 99 0.30 0.38 14.64
C THR A 99 1.70 0.12 15.17
N GLU A 100 2.30 -1.02 14.82
CA GLU A 100 3.68 -1.36 15.16
C GLU A 100 4.64 -0.94 14.05
N GLU A 101 5.94 -1.19 14.19
CA GLU A 101 6.86 -1.02 13.06
C GLU A 101 6.60 -2.08 11.97
N PRO A 102 6.75 -1.73 10.67
CA PRO A 102 6.82 -2.72 9.62
C PRO A 102 7.90 -3.78 9.93
N ASN A 103 7.58 -5.04 9.68
CA ASN A 103 8.48 -6.17 9.89
C ASN A 103 8.29 -7.19 8.76
N LEU A 104 8.75 -6.83 7.57
CA LEU A 104 8.64 -7.64 6.36
C LEU A 104 9.59 -8.83 6.43
N ALA A 105 9.12 -10.00 6.00
CA ALA A 105 9.86 -11.25 6.20
C ALA A 105 11.06 -11.39 5.24
N GLU A 106 12.28 -11.11 5.71
CA GLU A 106 13.52 -11.30 4.96
C GLU A 106 13.69 -12.75 4.49
N TYR A 107 13.28 -13.71 5.34
CA TYR A 107 13.33 -15.13 5.04
C TYR A 107 12.42 -15.52 3.87
N HIS A 108 11.27 -14.85 3.71
CA HIS A 108 10.39 -15.13 2.58
C HIS A 108 11.07 -14.75 1.26
N LEU A 109 11.74 -13.59 1.22
CA LEU A 109 12.52 -13.19 0.06
C LEU A 109 13.74 -14.09 -0.14
N ASP A 110 14.43 -14.51 0.92
CA ASP A 110 15.57 -15.43 0.80
C ASP A 110 15.17 -16.79 0.21
N TRP A 111 13.99 -17.28 0.57
CA TRP A 111 13.53 -18.60 0.17
C TRP A 111 12.87 -18.63 -1.21
N TRP A 112 12.12 -17.60 -1.60
CA TRP A 112 11.26 -17.63 -2.79
C TRP A 112 11.72 -16.69 -3.94
N ASN A 113 12.96 -16.20 -3.91
CA ASN A 113 13.47 -15.19 -4.87
C ASN A 113 13.75 -15.64 -6.31
N GLY A 114 13.69 -16.94 -6.65
CA GLY A 114 14.04 -17.39 -8.00
C GLY A 114 15.52 -17.74 -8.22
N PHE A 115 16.39 -17.57 -7.22
CA PHE A 115 17.83 -17.85 -7.30
C PHE A 115 18.23 -19.19 -6.64
N ASN A 116 17.27 -19.92 -6.07
CA ASN A 116 17.46 -21.23 -5.46
C ASN A 116 16.48 -22.26 -6.08
N GLN A 117 16.57 -23.53 -5.65
CA GLN A 117 15.72 -24.63 -6.17
C GLN A 117 14.28 -24.63 -5.63
N PHE A 118 13.92 -23.66 -4.79
CA PHE A 118 12.62 -23.57 -4.12
C PHE A 118 11.73 -22.47 -4.70
N ASN A 119 12.02 -21.99 -5.89
CA ASN A 119 11.22 -20.97 -6.53
C ASN A 119 9.94 -21.54 -7.17
N ASN A 120 8.92 -20.68 -7.32
CA ASN A 120 7.81 -20.95 -8.22
C ASN A 120 8.19 -20.33 -9.57
N ASP A 121 8.63 -21.14 -10.52
CA ASP A 121 9.05 -20.69 -11.86
C ASP A 121 7.91 -19.99 -12.64
N ASP A 122 6.66 -20.17 -12.19
CA ASP A 122 5.44 -19.58 -12.77
C ASP A 122 5.47 -19.61 -14.31
N THR A 123 5.93 -20.75 -14.86
CA THR A 123 6.07 -21.01 -16.30
C THR A 123 4.78 -21.58 -16.88
N ASP A 124 4.36 -21.10 -18.06
CA ASP A 124 3.30 -21.71 -18.87
C ASP A 124 3.87 -22.22 -20.23
N PRO A 125 3.84 -23.54 -20.52
CA PRO A 125 3.34 -24.62 -19.66
C PRO A 125 4.30 -24.94 -18.49
N PRO A 126 3.81 -25.59 -17.41
CA PRO A 126 4.66 -26.05 -16.31
C PRO A 126 5.69 -27.06 -16.83
N THR A 127 6.97 -26.86 -16.52
CA THR A 127 8.08 -27.79 -16.85
C THR A 127 8.31 -28.86 -15.81
#